data_AF-A0A7L3JVQ5-F1
#
_entry.id   AF-A0A7L3JVQ5-F1
#
_cell.length_a   1.000
_cell.length_b   1.000
_cell.length_c   1.000
_cell.angle_alpha   90.00
_cell.angle_beta   90.00
_cell.angle_gamma   90.00
#
_symmetry.space_group_name_H-M   'P 1'
#
loop_
_entity.id
_entity.type
_entity.pdbx_description
1 polymer ?
#
loop_
_entity_poly.entity_id
_entity_poly.type
_entity_poly.pdbx_seq_one_letter_code
_entity_poly.pdbx_strand_id
1 'polypeptide(L)' 'KRRGPKKKKMTKARMERFKLRRMKANARERNRMHGLNAALDNLRKVVPCYSKTQKLSKIETLRLAKNYIWALSEILR' A
#
# COMPACT_ATOMS: atom_id res chain seq x y z
N LYS A 1 -11.60 35.88 31.14
CA LYS A 1 -11.17 34.77 30.24
C LYS A 1 -10.91 33.50 31.04
N ARG A 2 -11.82 32.51 31.03
CA ARG A 2 -11.60 31.20 31.67
C ARG A 2 -10.65 30.37 30.79
N ARG A 3 -9.43 30.13 31.26
CA ARG A 3 -8.46 29.25 30.60
C ARG A 3 -9.02 27.82 30.70
N GLY A 4 -9.23 27.17 29.56
CA GLY A 4 -9.66 25.76 29.50
C GLY A 4 -8.67 24.84 30.23
N PRO A 5 -9.09 23.60 30.58
CA PRO A 5 -8.24 22.69 31.34
C PRO A 5 -6.89 22.46 30.63
N LYS A 6 -5.77 22.66 31.35
CA LYS A 6 -4.44 22.34 30.82
C LYS A 6 -4.38 20.86 30.44
N LYS A 7 -3.98 20.53 29.21
CA LYS A 7 -3.71 19.14 28.78
C LYS A 7 -2.71 18.51 29.74
N LYS A 8 -3.16 17.54 30.53
CA LYS A 8 -2.31 16.81 31.50
C LYS A 8 -1.26 16.01 30.71
N LYS A 9 0.03 16.23 30.99
CA LYS A 9 1.11 15.47 30.36
C LYS A 9 0.91 13.98 30.65
N MET A 10 1.03 13.12 29.63
CA MET A 10 0.92 11.68 29.82
C MET A 10 2.07 11.16 30.69
N THR A 11 1.79 10.16 31.53
CA THR A 11 2.83 9.43 32.26
C THR A 11 3.74 8.68 31.28
N LYS A 12 5.01 8.48 31.64
CA LYS A 12 5.99 7.74 30.80
C LYS A 12 5.44 6.36 30.39
N ALA A 13 4.86 5.61 31.31
CA ALA A 13 4.25 4.31 31.03
C ALA A 13 3.10 4.38 30.01
N ARG A 14 2.26 5.43 30.06
CA ARG A 14 1.18 5.62 29.07
C ARG A 14 1.75 5.98 27.69
N MET A 15 2.83 6.76 27.63
CA MET A 15 3.53 7.07 26.38
C MET A 15 4.14 5.83 25.75
N GLU A 16 4.79 4.96 26.53
CA GLU A 16 5.38 3.72 26.01
C GLU A 16 4.32 2.76 25.48
N ARG A 17 3.20 2.58 26.21
CA ARG A 17 2.06 1.79 25.69
C ARG A 17 1.50 2.35 24.38
N PHE A 18 1.44 3.68 24.25
CA PHE A 18 0.99 4.31 23.00
C PHE A 18 1.98 4.07 21.86
N LYS A 19 3.29 4.22 22.10
CA LYS A 19 4.33 3.92 21.11
C LYS A 19 4.25 2.46 20.65
N LEU A 20 4.13 1.51 21.58
CA LEU A 20 4.02 0.09 21.25
C LEU A 20 2.79 -0.21 20.37
N ARG A 21 1.62 0.37 20.69
CA ARG A 21 0.43 0.21 19.84
C ARG A 21 0.63 0.78 18.44
N ARG A 22 1.26 1.95 18.32
CA ARG A 22 1.61 2.53 17.00
C ARG A 22 2.57 1.64 16.23
N MET A 23 3.63 1.13 16.88
CA MET A 23 4.57 0.22 16.23
C MET A 23 3.87 -1.04 15.72
N LYS A 24 2.99 -1.64 16.54
CA LYS A 24 2.19 -2.80 16.13
C LYS A 24 1.27 -2.47 14.94
N ALA A 25 0.66 -1.30 14.91
CA ALA A 25 -0.18 -0.85 13.80
C ALA A 25 0.63 -0.65 12.51
N ASN A 26 1.79 0.00 12.61
CA ASN A 26 2.69 0.23 11.48
C ASN A 26 3.21 -1.09 10.90
N ALA A 27 3.54 -2.06 11.75
CA ALA A 27 3.95 -3.39 11.31
C ALA A 27 2.83 -4.11 10.53
N ARG A 28 1.58 -4.02 11.00
CA ARG A 28 0.42 -4.59 10.28
C ARG A 28 0.24 -3.94 8.90
N GLU A 29 0.30 -2.62 8.82
CA GLU A 29 0.11 -1.93 7.54
C GLU A 29 1.25 -2.24 6.56
N ARG A 30 2.48 -2.37 7.06
CA ARG A 30 3.61 -2.82 6.24
C ARG A 30 3.36 -4.21 5.66
N ASN A 31 2.90 -5.16 6.46
CA ASN A 31 2.57 -6.51 6.00
C ASN A 31 1.44 -6.51 4.97
N ARG A 32 0.40 -5.69 5.17
CA ARG A 32 -0.68 -5.48 4.19
C ARG A 32 -0.13 -4.96 2.86
N MET A 33 0.76 -3.97 2.92
CA MET A 33 1.40 -3.39 1.74
C MET A 33 2.36 -4.38 1.04
N HIS A 34 3.04 -5.26 1.76
CA HIS A 34 3.82 -6.35 1.16
C HIS A 34 2.92 -7.28 0.33
N GLY A 35 1.75 -7.66 0.85
CA GLY A 35 0.76 -8.44 0.10
C GLY A 35 0.27 -7.73 -1.17
N LEU A 36 -0.06 -6.43 -1.06
CA LEU A 36 -0.47 -5.63 -2.21
C LEU A 36 0.63 -5.53 -3.27
N ASN A 37 1.87 -5.28 -2.86
CA ASN A 37 3.01 -5.17 -3.79
C ASN A 37 3.32 -6.52 -4.46
N ALA A 38 3.17 -7.64 -3.74
CA ALA A 38 3.33 -8.98 -4.31
C ALA A 38 2.25 -9.27 -5.37
N ALA A 39 1.00 -8.91 -5.12
CA ALA A 39 -0.07 -9.02 -6.10
C ALA A 39 0.19 -8.16 -7.34
N LEU A 40 0.68 -6.93 -7.17
CA LEU A 40 1.06 -6.06 -8.28
C LEU A 40 2.24 -6.63 -9.09
N ASP A 41 3.23 -7.22 -8.43
CA ASP A 41 4.34 -7.91 -9.10
C ASP A 41 3.87 -9.16 -9.87
N ASN A 42 2.85 -9.87 -9.38
CA ASN A 42 2.22 -10.96 -10.15
C ASN A 42 1.46 -10.43 -11.36
N LEU A 43 0.74 -9.31 -11.23
CA LEU A 43 0.09 -8.65 -12.37
C LEU A 43 1.11 -8.26 -13.44
N ARG A 44 2.27 -7.70 -13.05
CA ARG A 44 3.33 -7.34 -14.01
C ARG A 44 3.77 -8.51 -14.89
N LYS A 45 3.77 -9.75 -14.38
CA LYS A 45 4.22 -10.93 -15.13
C LYS A 45 3.28 -11.32 -16.27
N VAL A 46 2.00 -10.97 -16.16
CA VAL A 46 0.95 -11.37 -17.13
C VAL A 46 0.54 -10.22 -18.05
N VAL A 47 1.06 -9.01 -17.80
CA VAL A 47 0.83 -7.84 -18.64
C VAL A 47 1.92 -7.77 -19.72
N PRO A 48 1.62 -7.28 -20.94
CA PRO A 48 2.61 -7.08 -21.99
C PRO A 48 3.80 -6.22 -21.52
N CYS A 49 4.94 -6.37 -22.18
CA CYS A 49 6.16 -5.62 -21.85
C CYS A 49 6.73 -5.90 -20.44
N TYR A 50 6.46 -7.07 -19.87
CA TYR A 50 7.12 -7.51 -18.64
C TYR A 50 8.64 -7.62 -18.87
N SER A 51 9.43 -6.93 -18.03
CA SER A 51 10.87 -7.09 -17.95
C SER A 51 11.30 -7.45 -16.53
N LYS A 52 12.21 -8.43 -16.41
CA LYS A 52 12.80 -8.85 -15.12
C LYS A 52 13.72 -7.79 -14.54
N THR A 53 14.40 -7.03 -15.41
CA THR A 53 15.39 -6.02 -15.03
C THR A 53 14.78 -4.62 -14.88
N GLN A 54 13.72 -4.32 -15.65
CA GLN A 54 13.05 -3.02 -15.62
C GLN A 54 11.55 -3.18 -15.35
N LYS A 55 11.14 -2.97 -14.10
CA LYS A 55 9.73 -3.02 -13.71
C LYS A 55 9.00 -1.74 -14.11
N LEU A 56 7.84 -1.88 -14.73
CA LEU A 56 6.89 -0.79 -14.93
C LEU A 56 6.47 -0.17 -13.58
N SER A 57 6.21 1.14 -13.57
CA SER A 57 5.65 1.80 -12.39
C SER A 57 4.26 1.25 -12.03
N LYS A 58 3.76 1.58 -10.83
CA LYS A 58 2.45 1.09 -10.37
C LYS A 58 1.32 1.55 -11.30
N ILE A 59 1.35 2.81 -11.73
CA ILE A 59 0.31 3.39 -12.57
C ILE A 59 0.37 2.84 -14.00
N GLU A 60 1.57 2.67 -14.55
CA GLU A 60 1.74 2.08 -15.89
C GLU A 60 1.26 0.64 -15.93
N THR A 61 1.61 -0.16 -14.92
CA THR A 61 1.15 -1.56 -14.81
C THR A 61 -0.37 -1.64 -14.83
N LEU A 62 -1.07 -0.79 -14.07
CA LEU A 62 -2.53 -0.79 -14.00
C LEU A 62 -3.18 -0.31 -15.30
N ARG A 63 -2.64 0.74 -15.93
CA ARG A 63 -3.13 1.25 -17.23
C ARG A 63 -2.96 0.19 -18.32
N LEU A 64 -1.80 -0.44 -18.38
CA LEU A 64 -1.51 -1.45 -19.38
C LEU A 64 -2.35 -2.71 -19.17
N ALA A 65 -2.55 -3.15 -17.93
CA ALA A 65 -3.45 -4.26 -17.61
C ALA A 65 -4.88 -4.01 -18.10
N LYS A 66 -5.45 -2.82 -17.84
CA LYS A 66 -6.79 -2.45 -18.31
C LYS A 66 -6.88 -2.51 -19.84
N ASN A 67 -5.92 -1.91 -20.53
CA ASN A 67 -5.90 -1.87 -21.99
C ASN A 67 -5.70 -3.27 -22.58
N TYR A 68 -4.91 -4.11 -21.93
CA TYR A 68 -4.67 -5.48 -22.39
C TYR A 68 -5.92 -6.34 -22.28
N ILE A 69 -6.65 -6.26 -21.16
CA ILE A 69 -7.96 -6.93 -21.02
C ILE A 69 -8.90 -6.46 -22.14
N TRP A 70 -8.98 -5.16 -22.40
CA TRP A 70 -9.82 -4.62 -23.48
C TRP A 70 -9.42 -5.17 -24.86
N ALA A 71 -8.13 -5.14 -25.20
CA ALA A 71 -7.64 -5.62 -26.49
C ALA A 71 -7.92 -7.12 -26.70
N LEU A 72 -7.70 -7.95 -25.67
CA LEU A 72 -8.02 -9.38 -25.72
C LEU A 72 -9.52 -9.63 -25.90
N SER A 73 -10.37 -8.85 -25.21
CA SER A 73 -11.83 -8.95 -25.37
C SER A 73 -12.31 -8.60 -26.79
N GLU A 74 -11.66 -7.66 -27.46
CA GLU A 74 -12.00 -7.29 -28.85
C GLU A 74 -11.52 -8.35 -29.86
N ILE A 75 -10.40 -9.03 -29.60
CA ILE A 75 -9.91 -10.14 -30.45
C ILE A 75 -10.84 -11.36 -30.39
N LEU A 76 -11.54 -11.56 -29.27
CA LEU A 76 -12.44 -12.70 -29.05
C LEU A 76 -13.89 -12.45 -29.51
N ARG A 77 -14.18 -11.28 -30.10
CA ARG A 77 -15.45 -11.03 -30.81
C ARG A 77 -15.39 -11.57 -32.23
#